data_AF-A0A432CM01-F1
#
_entry.id   AF-A0A432CM01-F1
#
_cell.length_a   1.000
_cell.length_b   1.000
_cell.length_c   1.000
_cell.angle_alpha   90.00
_cell.angle_beta   90.00
_cell.angle_gamma   90.00
#
_symmetry.space_group_name_H-M   'P 1'
#
loop_
_entity.id
_entity.type
_entity.pdbx_description
1 polymer ?
#
loop_
_entity_poly.entity_id
_entity_poly.type
_entity_poly.pdbx_seq_one_letter_code
_entity_poly.pdbx_strand_id
1 'polypeptide(L)'
;MTKTKIYKILSYCIATVWIANGLFCKVLNLVPRHEQIVARILGDDYSRPLTILIGLSEIIMAVWILSAYKTRLNAIAQMAVVGTMNTLEFMFVPDLLLWGKLNSMFAFIFIIVVYSNEFYLNKKQFK
;
A
#
# COMPACT_ATOMS: atom_id res chain seq x y z
N MET A 1 22.41 -7.50 14.30
CA MET A 1 21.14 -8.10 13.88
C MET A 1 21.30 -8.69 12.48
N THR A 2 21.01 -9.97 12.25
CA THR A 2 21.22 -10.63 10.94
C THR A 2 20.29 -10.01 9.88
N LYS A 3 20.80 -9.71 8.68
CA LYS A 3 20.04 -9.08 7.57
C LYS A 3 18.70 -9.77 7.28
N THR A 4 18.64 -11.10 7.46
CA THR A 4 17.43 -11.92 7.31
C THR A 4 16.35 -11.63 8.35
N LYS A 5 16.71 -11.31 9.60
CA LYS A 5 15.73 -10.93 10.63
C LYS A 5 15.13 -9.56 10.35
N ILE A 6 15.96 -8.60 9.91
CA ILE A 6 15.52 -7.25 9.52
C ILE A 6 14.54 -7.35 8.34
N TYR A 7 14.86 -8.15 7.32
CA TYR A 7 13.98 -8.40 6.19
C TYR A 7 12.60 -8.93 6.61
N LYS A 8 12.57 -9.95 7.48
CA LYS A 8 11.30 -10.52 7.96
C LYS A 8 10.50 -9.50 8.77
N ILE A 9 11.13 -8.77 9.68
CA ILE A 9 10.45 -7.76 10.51
C ILE A 9 9.87 -6.66 9.63
N LEU A 10 10.65 -6.12 8.69
CA LEU A 10 10.16 -5.12 7.74
C LEU A 10 9.00 -5.66 6.90
N SER A 11 9.09 -6.90 6.43
CA SER A 11 8.01 -7.51 5.64
C SER A 11 6.72 -7.68 6.45
N TYR A 12 6.82 -8.07 7.72
CA TYR A 12 5.67 -8.12 8.62
C TYR A 12 5.11 -6.72 8.89
N CYS A 13 5.95 -5.72 9.16
CA CYS A 13 5.51 -4.34 9.34
C CYS A 13 4.77 -3.82 8.09
N ILE A 14 5.32 -4.06 6.90
CA ILE A 14 4.71 -3.69 5.63
C ILE A 14 3.36 -4.40 5.47
N ALA A 15 3.31 -5.72 5.67
CA ALA A 15 2.05 -6.48 5.58
C ALA A 15 0.98 -5.95 6.54
N THR A 16 1.36 -5.60 7.78
CA THR A 16 0.45 -4.99 8.75
C THR A 16 -0.09 -3.64 8.25
N VAL A 17 0.75 -2.81 7.63
CA VAL A 17 0.30 -1.53 7.02
C VAL A 17 -0.72 -1.79 5.91
N TRP A 18 -0.49 -2.77 5.04
CA TRP A 18 -1.44 -3.14 3.99
C TRP A 18 -2.75 -3.69 4.54
N ILE A 19 -2.72 -4.55 5.56
CA ILE A 19 -3.94 -5.05 6.23
C ILE A 19 -4.68 -3.91 6.93
N ALA A 20 -3.96 -3.04 7.65
CA ALA A 20 -4.54 -1.90 8.35
C ALA A 20 -5.28 -0.98 7.37
N ASN A 21 -4.63 -0.62 6.27
CA ASN A 21 -5.22 0.26 5.26
C ASN A 21 -6.34 -0.43 4.46
N GLY A 22 -6.15 -1.67 4.03
CA GLY A 22 -7.14 -2.39 3.25
C GLY A 22 -8.38 -2.76 4.06
N LEU A 23 -8.19 -3.42 5.19
CA LEU A 23 -9.29 -3.92 6.00
C LEU A 23 -9.95 -2.81 6.81
N PHE A 24 -9.20 -2.06 7.61
CA PHE A 24 -9.80 -1.08 8.52
C PHE A 24 -10.23 0.19 7.79
N CYS A 25 -9.37 0.77 6.96
CA CYS A 25 -9.70 2.05 6.33
C CYS A 25 -10.68 1.90 5.16
N LYS A 26 -10.59 0.84 4.35
CA LYS A 26 -11.40 0.70 3.12
C LYS A 26 -12.56 -0.28 3.24
N VAL A 27 -12.34 -1.52 3.71
CA VAL A 27 -13.40 -2.54 3.80
C VAL A 27 -14.39 -2.23 4.92
N LEU A 28 -13.88 -1.87 6.11
CA LEU A 28 -14.70 -1.55 7.28
C LEU A 28 -15.22 -0.10 7.28
N ASN A 29 -14.83 0.72 6.30
CA ASN A 29 -15.20 2.13 6.16
C ASN A 29 -15.00 2.97 7.44
N LEU A 30 -13.97 2.66 8.25
CA LEU A 30 -13.67 3.41 9.48
C LEU A 30 -13.17 4.83 9.20
N VAL A 31 -12.80 5.13 7.95
CA VAL A 31 -12.36 6.46 7.52
C VAL A 31 -13.10 6.85 6.24
N PRO A 32 -14.19 7.66 6.32
CA PRO A 32 -15.03 8.00 5.16
C PRO A 32 -14.29 8.81 4.08
N ARG A 33 -13.06 9.29 4.37
CA ARG A 33 -12.22 10.00 3.39
C ARG A 33 -11.92 9.15 2.15
N HIS A 34 -11.76 7.84 2.28
CA HIS A 34 -11.41 6.98 1.15
C HIS A 34 -12.58 6.83 0.19
N GLU A 35 -13.79 6.68 0.71
CA GLU A 35 -15.02 6.70 -0.06
C GLU A 35 -15.19 8.04 -0.79
N GLN A 36 -14.93 9.16 -0.11
CA GLN A 36 -14.99 10.50 -0.73
C GLN A 36 -13.94 10.70 -1.84
N ILE A 37 -12.73 10.14 -1.71
CA ILE A 37 -11.73 10.18 -2.78
C ILE A 37 -12.24 9.41 -4.01
N VAL A 38 -12.77 8.20 -3.81
CA VAL A 38 -13.30 7.38 -4.91
C VAL A 38 -14.54 8.02 -5.54
N ALA A 39 -15.43 8.58 -4.72
CA ALA A 39 -16.60 9.34 -5.18
C ALA A 39 -16.21 10.51 -6.07
N ARG A 40 -15.15 11.24 -5.71
CA ARG A 40 -14.69 12.40 -6.49
C ARG A 40 -14.03 12.02 -7.82
N ILE A 41 -13.46 10.81 -7.93
CA ILE A 41 -12.76 10.33 -9.13
C ILE A 41 -13.71 9.55 -10.06
N LEU A 42 -14.52 8.64 -9.51
CA LEU A 42 -15.37 7.70 -10.27
C LEU A 42 -16.89 7.98 -10.15
N GLY A 43 -17.30 8.96 -9.34
CA GLY A 43 -18.71 9.27 -9.07
C GLY A 43 -19.25 8.59 -7.81
N ASP A 44 -20.25 9.22 -7.19
CA ASP A 44 -20.82 8.80 -5.90
C ASP A 44 -21.50 7.40 -5.97
N ASP A 45 -22.15 7.06 -7.08
CA ASP A 45 -23.01 5.88 -7.21
C ASP A 45 -22.28 4.54 -6.99
N TYR A 46 -20.98 4.46 -7.28
CA TYR A 46 -20.17 3.25 -7.13
C TYR A 46 -19.00 3.40 -6.14
N SER A 47 -18.90 4.54 -5.46
CA SER A 47 -17.78 4.89 -4.58
C SER A 47 -17.47 3.83 -3.52
N ARG A 48 -18.51 3.31 -2.85
CA ARG A 48 -18.40 2.29 -1.80
C ARG A 48 -17.95 0.91 -2.29
N PRO A 49 -18.60 0.27 -3.28
CA PRO A 49 -18.15 -1.04 -3.77
C PRO A 49 -16.74 -0.98 -4.38
N LEU A 50 -16.38 0.10 -5.08
CA LEU A 50 -15.02 0.31 -5.58
C LEU A 50 -14.00 0.44 -4.44
N THR A 51 -14.32 1.19 -3.39
CA THR A 51 -13.45 1.34 -2.21
C THR A 51 -13.20 -0.01 -1.54
N ILE A 52 -14.24 -0.85 -1.40
CA ILE A 52 -14.12 -2.21 -0.85
C ILE A 52 -13.25 -3.08 -1.76
N LEU A 53 -13.41 -3.01 -3.08
CA LEU A 53 -12.64 -3.80 -4.05
C LEU A 53 -11.15 -3.44 -4.00
N ILE A 54 -10.84 -2.15 -3.84
CA ILE A 54 -9.48 -1.67 -3.59
C ILE A 54 -8.97 -2.24 -2.25
N GLY A 55 -9.77 -2.16 -1.18
CA GLY A 55 -9.38 -2.69 0.13
C GLY A 55 -9.11 -4.20 0.13
N LEU A 56 -9.90 -4.98 -0.61
CA LEU A 56 -9.67 -6.42 -0.81
C LEU A 56 -8.37 -6.67 -1.57
N SER A 57 -8.06 -5.86 -2.59
CA SER A 57 -6.81 -5.95 -3.34
C SER A 57 -5.60 -5.69 -2.42
N GLU A 58 -5.72 -4.77 -1.46
CA GLU A 58 -4.68 -4.51 -0.46
C GLU A 58 -4.48 -5.67 0.53
N ILE A 59 -5.56 -6.34 0.94
CA ILE A 59 -5.48 -7.55 1.78
C ILE A 59 -4.79 -8.69 1.02
N ILE A 60 -5.12 -8.90 -0.25
CA ILE A 60 -4.44 -9.89 -1.11
C ILE A 60 -2.95 -9.58 -1.21
N MET A 61 -2.57 -8.30 -1.37
CA MET A 61 -1.18 -7.86 -1.36
C MET A 61 -0.47 -8.23 -0.05
N ALA A 62 -1.13 -8.00 1.09
CA ALA A 62 -0.57 -8.38 2.39
C ALA A 62 -0.34 -9.90 2.51
N VAL A 63 -1.31 -10.71 2.07
CA VAL A 63 -1.15 -12.17 2.04
C VAL A 63 0.01 -12.59 1.14
N TRP A 64 0.19 -11.91 0.00
CA TRP A 64 1.31 -12.15 -0.90
C TRP A 64 2.66 -11.79 -0.26
N ILE A 65 2.75 -10.66 0.46
CA ILE A 65 3.94 -10.28 1.25
C ILE A 65 4.28 -11.38 2.27
N LEU A 66 3.28 -11.84 3.04
CA LEU A 66 3.46 -12.85 4.09
C LEU A 66 3.86 -14.22 3.52
N SER A 67 3.34 -14.57 2.35
CA SER A 67 3.65 -15.83 1.67
C SER A 67 5.11 -15.88 1.16
N ALA A 68 5.81 -14.73 1.10
CA ALA A 68 7.14 -14.60 0.53
C ALA A 68 7.28 -15.23 -0.88
N TYR A 69 6.18 -15.35 -1.61
CA TYR A 69 6.15 -15.95 -2.94
C TYR A 69 6.54 -14.89 -3.97
N LYS A 70 7.58 -15.12 -4.78
CA LYS A 70 8.06 -14.17 -5.80
C LYS A 70 8.15 -12.72 -5.30
N THR A 71 8.86 -12.53 -4.20
CA THR A 71 8.99 -11.27 -3.45
C THR A 71 9.35 -10.05 -4.32
N ARG A 72 10.14 -10.25 -5.39
CA ARG A 72 10.49 -9.19 -6.35
C ARG A 72 9.27 -8.65 -7.11
N LEU A 73 8.40 -9.54 -7.60
CA LEU A 73 7.17 -9.12 -8.30
C LEU A 73 6.23 -8.40 -7.35
N ASN A 74 6.11 -8.93 -6.13
CA ASN A 74 5.32 -8.32 -5.08
C ASN A 74 5.83 -6.91 -4.71
N ALA A 75 7.14 -6.70 -4.62
CA ALA A 75 7.72 -5.38 -4.39
C ALA A 75 7.43 -4.41 -5.55
N ILE A 76 7.58 -4.85 -6.81
CA ILE A 76 7.23 -4.05 -7.99
C ILE A 76 5.74 -3.67 -7.96
N ALA A 77 4.86 -4.63 -7.66
CA ALA A 77 3.43 -4.40 -7.56
C ALA A 77 3.09 -3.41 -6.45
N GLN A 78 3.71 -3.52 -5.26
CA GLN A 78 3.52 -2.55 -4.18
C GLN A 78 3.95 -1.14 -4.59
N MET A 79 5.12 -1.00 -5.22
CA MET A 79 5.61 0.30 -5.69
C MET A 79 4.68 0.89 -6.75
N ALA A 80 4.19 0.07 -7.69
CA ALA A 80 3.23 0.48 -8.70
C ALA A 80 1.91 0.95 -8.07
N VAL A 81 1.31 0.15 -7.20
CA VAL A 81 0.04 0.50 -6.54
C VAL A 81 0.16 1.76 -5.70
N VAL A 82 1.20 1.87 -4.86
CA VAL A 82 1.44 3.06 -4.03
C VAL A 82 1.70 4.30 -4.91
N GLY A 83 2.47 4.16 -5.98
CA GLY A 83 2.74 5.24 -6.92
C GLY A 83 1.49 5.70 -7.65
N THR A 84 0.69 4.77 -8.18
CA THR A 84 -0.56 5.07 -8.89
C THR A 84 -1.58 5.72 -7.97
N MET A 85 -1.84 5.15 -6.80
CA MET A 85 -2.85 5.70 -5.88
C MET A 85 -2.45 7.10 -5.40
N ASN A 86 -1.17 7.32 -5.06
CA ASN A 86 -0.73 8.61 -4.56
C ASN A 86 -0.75 9.68 -5.66
N THR A 87 -0.42 9.30 -6.89
CA THR A 87 -0.49 10.19 -8.06
C THR A 87 -1.94 10.59 -8.36
N LEU A 88 -2.87 9.65 -8.27
CA LEU A 88 -4.31 9.93 -8.39
C LEU A 88 -4.81 10.84 -7.25
N GLU A 89 -4.46 10.52 -6.01
CA GLU A 89 -4.82 11.33 -4.83
C GLU A 89 -4.29 12.77 -4.95
N PHE A 90 -3.05 12.95 -5.39
CA PHE A 90 -2.41 14.25 -5.56
C PHE A 90 -3.08 15.09 -6.66
N MET A 91 -3.47 14.48 -7.78
CA MET A 91 -4.09 15.19 -8.90
C MET A 91 -5.56 15.53 -8.65
N PHE A 92 -6.33 14.59 -8.10
CA PHE A 92 -7.79 14.71 -8.07
C PHE A 92 -8.34 15.20 -6.72
N VAL A 93 -7.66 14.91 -5.61
CA VAL A 93 -8.23 15.17 -4.28
C VAL A 93 -7.19 15.70 -3.27
N PRO A 94 -6.36 16.69 -3.63
CA PRO A 94 -5.29 17.20 -2.76
C PRO A 94 -5.79 17.68 -1.39
N ASP A 95 -7.06 18.09 -1.29
CA ASP A 95 -7.68 18.62 -0.07
C ASP A 95 -8.10 17.54 0.95
N LEU A 96 -8.29 16.27 0.53
CA LEU A 96 -8.68 15.18 1.45
C LEU A 96 -7.49 14.39 1.98
N LEU A 97 -6.28 14.68 1.52
CA LEU A 97 -5.09 14.02 2.05
C LEU A 97 -4.83 14.51 3.47
N LEU A 98 -4.65 13.56 4.40
CA LEU A 98 -4.35 13.83 5.81
C LEU A 98 -3.20 14.84 6.02
N TRP A 99 -2.25 14.88 5.08
CA TRP A 99 -1.08 15.75 5.09
C TRP A 99 -0.97 16.61 3.83
N GLY A 100 -2.07 16.75 3.06
CA GLY A 100 -2.07 17.40 1.76
C GLY A 100 -1.02 16.82 0.81
N LYS A 101 -0.25 17.70 0.15
CA LYS A 101 0.82 17.33 -0.78
C LYS A 101 1.95 16.51 -0.14
N LEU A 102 2.13 16.58 1.19
CA LEU A 102 3.18 15.83 1.89
C LEU A 102 2.92 14.31 1.91
N ASN A 103 1.70 13.84 1.63
CA ASN A 103 1.43 12.41 1.49
C ASN A 103 2.28 11.76 0.38
N SER A 104 2.61 12.52 -0.67
CA SER A 104 3.50 12.05 -1.73
C SER A 104 4.92 11.76 -1.23
N MET A 105 5.42 12.56 -0.28
CA MET A 105 6.71 12.30 0.36
C MET A 105 6.68 11.01 1.19
N PHE A 106 5.60 10.78 1.95
CA PHE A 106 5.45 9.53 2.72
C PHE A 106 5.39 8.29 1.82
N ALA A 107 4.65 8.36 0.71
CA ALA A 107 4.62 7.27 -0.26
C ALA A 107 5.98 7.04 -0.92
N PHE A 108 6.72 8.10 -1.24
CA PHE A 108 8.06 7.99 -1.79
C PHE A 108 9.03 7.30 -0.81
N ILE A 109 8.98 7.67 0.47
CA ILE A 109 9.75 7.00 1.53
C ILE A 109 9.34 5.53 1.63
N PHE A 110 8.04 5.22 1.58
CA PHE A 110 7.55 3.85 1.63
C PHE A 110 8.06 3.01 0.44
N ILE A 111 8.05 3.57 -0.77
CA ILE A 111 8.63 2.94 -1.98
C ILE A 111 10.12 2.66 -1.78
N ILE A 112 10.89 3.62 -1.24
CA ILE A 112 12.32 3.43 -0.95
C ILE A 112 12.52 2.30 0.08
N VAL A 113 11.67 2.23 1.11
CA VAL A 113 11.74 1.17 2.13
C VAL A 113 11.46 -0.20 1.50
N VAL A 114 10.42 -0.32 0.67
CA VAL A 114 10.09 -1.56 -0.06
C VAL A 114 11.22 -1.96 -1.00
N TYR A 115 11.76 -1.01 -1.78
CA TYR A 115 12.89 -1.23 -2.68
C TYR A 115 14.14 -1.69 -1.94
N SER A 116 14.49 -1.03 -0.84
CA SER A 116 15.68 -1.37 -0.03
C SER A 116 15.51 -2.73 0.64
N ASN A 117 14.31 -3.05 1.13
CA ASN A 117 13.98 -4.33 1.72
C ASN A 117 14.13 -5.47 0.69
N GLU A 118 13.66 -5.26 -0.53
CA GLU A 118 13.72 -6.31 -1.55
C GLU A 118 15.07 -6.39 -2.26
N PHE A 119 15.64 -5.29 -2.75
CA PHE A 119 16.86 -5.34 -3.57
C PHE A 119 18.14 -5.39 -2.74
N TYR A 120 18.14 -4.84 -1.53
CA TYR A 120 19.35 -4.74 -0.71
C TYR A 120 19.41 -5.81 0.40
N LEU A 121 18.27 -6.12 1.01
CA LEU A 121 18.16 -7.06 2.14
C LEU A 121 17.82 -8.49 1.69
N ASN A 122 17.17 -8.70 0.55
CA ASN A 122 16.84 -10.03 0.01
C ASN A 122 18.02 -10.74 -0.70
N LYS A 123 19.23 -10.65 -0.14
CA LYS A 123 20.43 -11.31 -0.68
C LYS A 123 20.49 -12.83 -0.40
N LYS A 124 19.43 -13.45 0.15
CA LYS A 124 19.55 -14.78 0.77
C LYS A 124 18.40 -15.78 0.59
N GLN A 125 17.37 -15.51 -0.22
CA GLN A 125 16.32 -16.51 -0.45
C GLN A 125 16.55 -17.45 -1.64
N PHE A 126 17.56 -17.17 -2.47
CA PHE A 126 18.04 -18.11 -3.49
C PHE A 126 19.43 -18.63 -3.10
N LYS A 127 19.46 -19.58 -2.16
CA LYS A 127 20.58 -20.51 -2.04
C LYS A 127 20.01 -21.89 -1.78
#